data_AF-A0A2S4V2X3-F1
#
_entry.id   AF-A0A2S4V2X3-F1
#
_cell.length_a   1.000
_cell.length_b   1.000
_cell.length_c   1.000
_cell.angle_alpha   90.00
_cell.angle_beta   90.00
_cell.angle_gamma   90.00
#
_symmetry.space_group_name_H-M   'P 1'
#
loop_
_entity.id
_entity.type
_entity.pdbx_description
1 polymer ?
#
loop_
_entity_poly.entity_id
_entity_poly.type
_entity_poly.pdbx_seq_one_letter_code
_entity_poly.pdbx_strand_id
1 'polypeptide(L)'
;MNSLYSLALRQTSSIQAELTELEKSITSSSSAVATNNNTAGLHGQIAASLSSLQRTLDDYQAMSKAEVVESKRAKAAARIEKFKDDFMTLKKQFDQIKNLERTLKKVNVKNYSNQVRHLTERMQPTTVHPTTAESPYQSGYHRTNAAINSRAGGGGGAGYRTNSALDESQFLQQTNSTLDIYIAQGQAILGNLGDQRDMLKGTQKKLRSAANVLGLSRETIQFIERRSQADFILFGIGATFTLVSFYFILKFLG
;
A
#
# COMPACT_ATOMS: atom_id res chain seq x y z
N MET A 1 -19.08 0.59 -17.68
CA MET A 1 -18.32 1.85 -17.46
C MET A 1 -18.80 2.61 -16.23
N ASN A 2 -20.09 2.95 -16.14
CA ASN A 2 -20.59 3.80 -15.04
C ASN A 2 -20.48 3.16 -13.65
N SER A 3 -20.62 1.84 -13.54
CA SER A 3 -20.44 1.13 -12.27
C SER A 3 -19.02 1.24 -11.71
N LEU A 4 -17.99 1.08 -12.56
CA LEU A 4 -16.59 1.23 -12.15
C LEU A 4 -16.26 2.67 -11.76
N TYR A 5 -16.83 3.66 -12.46
CA TYR A 5 -16.72 5.05 -12.07
C TYR A 5 -17.28 5.30 -10.67
N SER A 6 -18.52 4.85 -10.40
CA SER A 6 -19.16 5.03 -9.09
C SER A 6 -18.42 4.28 -7.98
N LEU A 7 -17.89 3.09 -8.28
CA LEU A 7 -17.07 2.31 -7.35
C LEU A 7 -15.76 3.04 -7.02
N ALA A 8 -15.01 3.48 -8.03
CA ALA A 8 -13.77 4.22 -7.85
C ALA A 8 -13.99 5.53 -7.07
N LEU A 9 -15.09 6.23 -7.36
CA LEU A 9 -15.48 7.43 -6.63
C LEU A 9 -15.73 7.13 -5.13
N ARG A 10 -16.52 6.10 -4.83
CA ARG A 10 -16.81 5.69 -3.45
C ARG A 10 -15.55 5.24 -2.72
N GLN A 11 -14.68 4.47 -3.38
CA GLN A 11 -13.39 4.06 -2.82
C GLN A 11 -12.50 5.26 -2.51
N THR A 12 -12.41 6.23 -3.43
CA THR A 12 -11.64 7.47 -3.22
C THR A 12 -12.15 8.24 -2.01
N SER A 13 -13.47 8.46 -1.89
CA SER A 13 -14.07 9.15 -0.74
C SER A 13 -13.89 8.38 0.57
N SER A 14 -13.96 7.05 0.53
CA SER A 14 -13.71 6.21 1.72
C SER A 14 -12.26 6.32 2.19
N ILE A 15 -11.29 6.27 1.27
CA ILE A 15 -9.86 6.41 1.60
C ILE A 15 -9.60 7.79 2.19
N GLN A 16 -10.20 8.86 1.64
CA GLN A 16 -10.08 10.20 2.20
C GLN A 16 -10.59 10.26 3.65
N ALA A 17 -11.77 9.70 3.93
CA ALA A 17 -12.32 9.64 5.28
C ALA A 17 -11.42 8.83 6.24
N GLU A 18 -10.96 7.66 5.82
CA GLU A 18 -10.03 6.81 6.60
C GLU A 18 -8.72 7.55 6.90
N LEU A 19 -8.21 8.32 5.94
CA LEU A 19 -6.96 9.07 6.06
C LEU A 19 -7.10 10.26 7.01
N THR A 20 -8.24 10.96 6.97
CA THR A 20 -8.55 12.02 7.95
C THR A 20 -8.71 11.48 9.37
N GLU A 21 -9.32 10.29 9.53
CA GLU A 21 -9.45 9.64 10.83
C GLU A 21 -8.08 9.18 11.35
N LEU A 22 -7.22 8.65 10.47
CA LEU A 22 -5.85 8.28 10.82
C LEU A 22 -5.06 9.51 11.29
N GLU A 23 -5.11 10.62 10.56
CA GLU A 23 -4.44 11.87 10.94
C GLU A 23 -4.92 12.39 12.30
N LYS A 24 -6.24 12.39 12.54
CA LYS A 24 -6.85 12.75 13.82
C LYS A 24 -6.35 11.85 14.95
N SER A 25 -6.35 10.53 14.74
CA SER A 25 -5.90 9.56 15.75
C SER A 25 -4.42 9.73 16.11
N ILE A 26 -3.57 10.07 15.14
CA ILE A 26 -2.14 10.32 15.37
C ILE A 26 -1.92 11.65 16.09
N THR A 27 -2.65 12.69 15.71
CA THR A 27 -2.58 13.99 16.37
C THR A 27 -3.06 13.90 17.82
N SER A 28 -4.15 13.18 18.10
CA SER A 28 -4.63 12.92 19.47
C SER A 28 -3.65 12.09 20.31
N SER A 29 -2.86 11.21 19.68
CA SER A 29 -1.82 10.41 20.34
C SER A 29 -0.61 11.22 20.81
N SER A 30 -0.47 12.48 20.38
CA SER A 30 0.58 13.39 20.87
C SER A 30 0.29 13.99 22.25
N SER A 31 -0.96 13.91 22.71
CA SER A 31 -1.33 14.18 24.10
C SER A 31 -1.14 12.91 24.93
N ALA A 32 -0.56 13.04 26.13
CA ALA A 32 0.03 11.95 26.94
C ALA A 32 -0.92 10.82 27.41
N VAL A 33 -2.11 10.67 26.84
CA VAL A 33 -3.05 9.60 27.14
C VAL A 33 -3.13 8.67 25.93
N ALA A 34 -2.28 7.64 25.94
CA ALA A 34 -2.33 6.53 24.98
C ALA A 34 -3.56 5.65 25.25
N THR A 35 -4.75 6.18 25.00
CA THR A 35 -6.00 5.42 25.02
C THR A 35 -6.14 4.71 23.68
N ASN A 36 -5.84 3.41 23.61
CA ASN A 36 -6.32 2.45 22.61
C ASN A 36 -6.58 2.97 21.17
N ASN A 37 -5.64 3.73 20.58
CA ASN A 37 -5.79 4.19 19.21
C ASN A 37 -5.37 3.07 18.26
N ASN A 38 -6.34 2.45 17.58
CA ASN A 38 -6.13 1.42 16.56
C ASN A 38 -5.53 1.99 15.25
N THR A 39 -4.46 2.77 15.39
CA THR A 39 -3.70 3.36 14.27
C THR A 39 -3.15 2.27 13.35
N ALA A 40 -2.63 1.18 13.93
CA ALA A 40 -2.12 0.03 13.18
C ALA A 40 -3.19 -0.66 12.32
N GLY A 41 -4.42 -0.81 12.81
CA GLY A 41 -5.54 -1.36 12.03
C GLY A 41 -5.97 -0.44 10.90
N LEU A 42 -6.04 0.88 11.16
CA LEU A 42 -6.33 1.87 10.13
C LEU A 42 -5.27 1.86 9.01
N HIS A 43 -3.98 1.68 9.33
CA HIS A 43 -2.94 1.52 8.31
C HIS A 43 -3.16 0.30 7.41
N GLY A 44 -3.54 -0.84 7.99
CA GLY A 44 -3.85 -2.05 7.23
C GLY A 44 -5.08 -1.89 6.34
N GLN A 45 -6.12 -1.24 6.88
CA GLN A 45 -7.35 -0.95 6.15
C GLN A 45 -7.10 -0.01 4.96
N ILE A 46 -6.38 1.10 5.18
CA ILE A 46 -6.05 2.08 4.13
C ILE A 46 -5.17 1.44 3.04
N ALA A 47 -4.19 0.62 3.42
CA ALA A 47 -3.36 -0.09 2.45
C ALA A 47 -4.18 -1.07 1.58
N ALA A 48 -5.17 -1.75 2.18
CA ALA A 48 -6.08 -2.63 1.46
C ALA A 48 -7.04 -1.84 0.55
N SER A 49 -7.61 -0.73 1.02
CA SER A 49 -8.50 0.12 0.23
C SER A 49 -7.78 0.80 -0.94
N LEU A 50 -6.52 1.22 -0.75
CA LEU A 50 -5.65 1.73 -1.81
C LEU A 50 -5.37 0.66 -2.87
N SER A 51 -5.04 -0.56 -2.45
CA SER A 51 -4.81 -1.69 -3.39
C SER A 51 -6.09 -2.05 -4.17
N SER A 52 -7.25 -1.98 -3.51
CA SER A 52 -8.56 -2.18 -4.14
C SER A 52 -8.90 -1.10 -5.15
N LEU A 53 -8.59 0.17 -4.86
CA LEU A 53 -8.77 1.28 -5.80
C LEU A 53 -7.86 1.13 -7.04
N GLN A 54 -6.61 0.73 -6.84
CA GLN A 54 -5.68 0.48 -7.95
C GLN A 54 -6.23 -0.63 -8.88
N ARG A 55 -6.78 -1.70 -8.31
CA ARG A 55 -7.45 -2.75 -9.08
C ARG A 55 -8.66 -2.22 -9.86
N THR A 56 -9.54 -1.45 -9.22
CA THR A 56 -10.69 -0.84 -9.90
C THR A 56 -10.25 0.03 -11.08
N LEU A 57 -9.15 0.74 -10.93
CA LEU A 57 -8.59 1.61 -11.96
C LEU A 57 -8.01 0.83 -13.15
N ASP A 58 -7.32 -0.28 -12.87
CA ASP A 58 -6.81 -1.20 -13.90
C ASP A 58 -7.97 -1.83 -14.68
N ASP A 59 -9.01 -2.30 -13.98
CA ASP A 59 -10.24 -2.84 -14.59
C ASP A 59 -10.95 -1.76 -15.42
N TYR A 60 -10.98 -0.51 -14.95
CA TYR A 60 -11.58 0.61 -15.68
C TYR A 60 -10.77 0.96 -16.93
N GLN A 61 -9.44 0.92 -16.86
CA GLN A 61 -8.56 1.12 -18.01
C GLN A 61 -8.69 0.01 -19.04
N ALA A 62 -8.79 -1.26 -18.62
CA ALA A 62 -9.01 -2.38 -19.52
C ALA A 62 -10.33 -2.24 -20.29
N MET A 63 -11.42 -1.90 -19.59
CA MET A 63 -12.72 -1.71 -20.23
C MET A 63 -12.75 -0.45 -21.13
N SER A 64 -12.06 0.63 -20.73
CA SER A 64 -11.92 1.85 -21.55
C SER A 64 -11.24 1.56 -22.89
N LYS A 65 -10.18 0.74 -22.90
CA LYS A 65 -9.50 0.32 -24.14
C LYS A 65 -10.36 -0.58 -25.03
N ALA A 66 -11.26 -1.37 -24.44
CA ALA A 66 -12.16 -2.26 -25.16
C ALA A 66 -13.42 -1.56 -25.73
N GLU A 67 -13.66 -0.30 -25.36
CA GLU A 67 -14.81 0.46 -25.82
C GLU A 67 -14.62 0.93 -27.26
N VAL A 68 -15.57 0.55 -28.12
CA VAL A 68 -15.58 0.87 -29.56
C VAL A 68 -15.99 2.32 -29.82
N VAL A 69 -16.81 2.90 -28.94
CA VAL A 69 -17.30 4.28 -29.09
C VAL A 69 -16.25 5.28 -28.61
N GLU A 70 -15.64 6.00 -29.55
CA GLU A 70 -14.53 6.95 -29.31
C GLU A 70 -14.86 8.03 -28.27
N SER A 71 -16.06 8.62 -28.32
CA SER A 71 -16.49 9.65 -27.35
C SER A 71 -16.61 9.11 -25.92
N LYS A 72 -17.09 7.87 -25.75
CA LYS A 72 -17.19 7.20 -24.45
C LYS A 72 -15.81 6.79 -23.93
N ARG A 73 -14.94 6.32 -24.82
CA ARG A 73 -13.54 5.99 -24.52
C ARG A 73 -12.75 7.23 -24.07
N ALA A 74 -12.86 8.34 -24.79
CA ALA A 74 -12.21 9.60 -24.41
C ALA A 74 -12.69 10.09 -23.03
N LYS A 75 -14.00 10.06 -22.77
CA LYS A 75 -14.57 10.41 -21.46
C LYS A 75 -14.10 9.48 -20.35
N ALA A 76 -13.99 8.18 -20.62
CA ALA A 76 -13.46 7.22 -19.66
C ALA A 76 -11.97 7.44 -19.40
N ALA A 77 -11.17 7.72 -20.43
CA ALA A 77 -9.74 8.02 -20.31
C ALA A 77 -9.47 9.23 -19.41
N ALA A 78 -10.19 10.34 -19.63
CA ALA A 78 -10.06 11.54 -18.78
C ALA A 78 -10.45 11.26 -17.32
N ARG A 79 -11.48 10.44 -17.08
CA ARG A 79 -11.87 10.04 -15.71
C ARG A 79 -10.81 9.15 -15.06
N ILE A 80 -10.24 8.22 -15.79
CA ILE A 80 -9.18 7.32 -15.31
C ILE A 80 -7.93 8.14 -14.95
N GLU A 81 -7.55 9.10 -15.80
CA GLU A 81 -6.43 10.01 -15.53
C GLU A 81 -6.64 10.78 -14.22
N LYS A 82 -7.81 11.39 -14.03
CA LYS A 82 -8.17 12.04 -12.76
C LYS A 82 -8.04 11.10 -11.56
N PHE A 83 -8.56 9.87 -11.66
CA PHE A 83 -8.44 8.90 -10.57
C PHE A 83 -7.00 8.44 -10.32
N LYS A 84 -6.11 8.45 -11.32
CA LYS A 84 -4.68 8.19 -11.14
C LYS A 84 -4.02 9.30 -10.32
N ASP A 85 -4.33 10.55 -10.62
CA ASP A 85 -3.82 11.70 -9.89
C ASP A 85 -4.32 11.71 -8.44
N ASP A 86 -5.62 11.44 -8.24
CA ASP A 86 -6.23 11.29 -6.92
C ASP A 86 -5.54 10.15 -6.15
N PHE A 87 -5.32 8.99 -6.78
CA PHE A 87 -4.61 7.85 -6.19
C PHE A 87 -3.18 8.20 -5.75
N MET A 88 -2.41 8.88 -6.61
CA MET A 88 -1.04 9.31 -6.29
C MET A 88 -1.02 10.30 -5.12
N THR A 89 -2.00 11.20 -5.06
CA THR A 89 -2.15 12.17 -3.97
C THR A 89 -2.47 11.47 -2.65
N LEU A 90 -3.45 10.56 -2.65
CA LEU A 90 -3.83 9.77 -1.46
C LEU A 90 -2.66 8.93 -0.95
N LYS A 91 -1.92 8.29 -1.86
CA LYS A 91 -0.72 7.52 -1.50
C LYS A 91 0.35 8.41 -0.85
N LYS A 92 0.60 9.60 -1.42
CA LYS A 92 1.55 10.56 -0.86
C LYS A 92 1.14 11.00 0.55
N GLN A 93 -0.14 11.32 0.76
CA GLN A 93 -0.65 11.70 2.08
C GLN A 93 -0.50 10.56 3.10
N PHE A 94 -0.78 9.33 2.69
CA PHE A 94 -0.62 8.15 3.55
C PHE A 94 0.84 7.95 3.98
N ASP A 95 1.78 8.09 3.05
CA ASP A 95 3.22 8.01 3.34
C ASP A 95 3.69 9.15 4.26
N GLN A 96 3.17 10.37 4.08
CA GLN A 96 3.45 11.51 4.95
C GLN A 96 2.97 11.27 6.38
N ILE A 97 1.74 10.80 6.55
CA ILE A 97 1.14 10.49 7.86
C ILE A 97 1.94 9.39 8.57
N LYS A 98 2.34 8.35 7.84
CA LYS A 98 3.19 7.27 8.37
C LYS A 98 4.55 7.78 8.87
N ASN A 99 5.15 8.74 8.16
CA ASN A 99 6.42 9.35 8.58
C ASN A 99 6.25 10.27 9.79
N LEU A 100 5.14 11.01 9.86
CA LEU A 100 4.79 11.85 11.00
C LEU A 100 4.61 11.01 12.27
N GLU A 101 3.86 9.91 12.19
CA GLU A 101 3.66 8.99 13.32
C GLU A 101 4.98 8.38 13.82
N ARG A 102 5.86 7.93 12.91
CA ARG A 102 7.19 7.42 13.29
C ARG A 102 8.01 8.48 14.01
N THR A 103 7.93 9.73 13.57
CA THR A 103 8.66 10.85 14.18
C THR A 103 8.13 11.14 15.59
N LEU A 104 6.80 11.20 15.76
CA LEU A 104 6.17 11.39 17.06
C LEU A 104 6.53 10.28 18.05
N LYS A 105 6.48 9.01 17.61
CA LYS A 105 6.89 7.87 18.45
C LYS A 105 8.36 7.98 18.89
N LYS A 106 9.28 8.38 18.00
CA LYS A 106 10.70 8.57 18.32
C LYS A 106 10.94 9.70 19.33
N VAL A 107 10.21 10.81 19.24
CA VAL A 107 10.31 11.92 20.19
C VAL A 107 9.84 11.50 21.58
N ASN A 108 8.71 10.78 21.67
CA ASN A 108 8.17 10.35 22.95
C ASN A 108 9.14 9.41 23.69
N VAL A 109 9.72 8.43 23.00
CA VAL A 109 10.72 7.51 23.58
C VAL A 109 11.97 8.25 24.09
N LYS A 110 12.46 9.26 23.36
CA LYS A 110 13.60 10.07 23.79
C LYS A 110 13.29 10.86 25.07
N ASN A 111 12.08 11.42 25.18
CA ASN A 111 11.67 12.17 26.36
C ASN A 111 11.60 11.29 27.61
N TYR A 112 11.03 10.08 27.52
CA TYR A 112 11.04 9.12 28.64
C TYR A 112 12.47 8.73 29.03
N SER A 113 13.36 8.48 28.06
CA SER A 113 14.75 8.12 28.36
C SER A 113 15.53 9.23 29.06
N ASN A 114 15.26 10.50 28.73
CA ASN A 114 15.90 11.65 29.38
C ASN A 114 15.32 11.92 30.77
N GLN A 115 14.02 11.70 30.97
CA GLN A 115 13.38 11.87 32.28
C GLN A 115 13.87 10.83 33.31
N VAL A 116 14.10 9.59 32.89
CA VAL A 116 14.68 8.54 33.75
C VAL A 116 16.14 8.84 34.13
N ARG A 117 16.90 9.46 33.21
CA ARG A 117 18.30 9.85 33.49
C ARG A 117 18.41 10.95 34.56
N HIS A 118 17.55 11.96 34.52
CA HIS A 118 17.57 13.05 35.51
C HIS A 118 17.12 12.65 36.92
N LEU A 119 16.37 11.55 37.06
CA LEU A 119 16.03 10.99 38.38
C LEU A 119 17.20 10.22 39.02
N THR A 120 18.15 9.75 38.22
CA THR A 120 19.32 9.00 38.69
C THR A 120 20.51 9.92 39.02
N GLU A 121 20.61 11.09 38.37
CA GLU A 121 21.67 12.08 38.62
C GLU A 121 21.50 12.92 39.89
N ARG A 122 20.31 12.95 40.51
CA ARG A 122 20.09 13.75 41.73
C ARG A 122 20.45 13.03 43.04
N MET A 123 20.98 11.81 42.96
CA MET A 123 21.51 11.05 44.10
C MET A 123 23.02 10.88 43.95
N GLN A 124 23.75 12.00 44.00
CA GLN A 124 25.20 12.00 44.07
C GLN A 124 25.59 12.49 45.48
N PRO A 125 26.01 11.61 46.40
CA PRO A 125 26.60 12.04 47.65
C PRO A 125 28.03 12.52 47.35
N THR A 126 28.25 13.81 47.56
CA THR A 126 29.56 14.46 47.59
C THR A 126 30.43 13.77 48.64
N THR A 127 31.33 12.87 48.23
CA THR A 127 32.43 12.42 49.10
C THR A 127 33.71 12.27 48.28
N VAL A 128 34.71 13.00 48.74
CA VAL A 128 36.05 13.11 48.18
C VAL A 128 36.87 11.94 48.71
N HIS A 129 37.34 11.02 47.87
CA HIS A 129 38.41 10.09 48.24
C HIS A 129 39.32 9.77 47.04
N PRO A 130 40.66 9.86 47.22
CA PRO A 130 41.65 9.45 46.22
C PRO A 130 42.03 7.96 46.38
N THR A 131 42.77 7.43 45.39
CA THR A 131 43.44 6.11 45.36
C THR A 131 42.49 4.94 45.02
N THR A 132 42.78 3.97 44.15
CA THR A 132 44.03 3.53 43.50
C THR A 132 43.68 2.54 42.37
N ALA A 133 44.52 2.51 41.34
CA ALA A 133 44.78 1.42 40.38
C ALA A 133 43.65 0.98 39.42
N GLU A 134 43.67 1.57 38.22
CA GLU A 134 43.16 0.95 37.00
C GLU A 134 43.95 -0.33 36.66
N SER A 135 43.25 -1.42 36.34
CA SER A 135 43.83 -2.62 35.72
C SER A 135 43.38 -2.68 34.25
N PRO A 136 44.30 -2.82 33.26
CA PRO A 136 43.99 -2.57 31.85
C PRO A 136 43.53 -3.80 31.04
N TYR A 137 43.15 -4.90 31.70
CA TYR A 137 42.74 -6.14 31.02
C TYR A 137 41.32 -6.57 31.41
N GLN A 138 40.30 -5.83 30.95
CA GLN A 138 38.95 -6.41 30.91
C GLN A 138 38.14 -5.88 29.73
N SER A 139 38.54 -6.34 28.54
CA SER A 139 37.71 -6.33 27.34
C SER A 139 37.15 -7.74 27.13
N GLY A 140 35.86 -7.84 26.86
CA GLY A 140 35.27 -9.01 26.21
C GLY A 140 34.04 -9.60 26.90
N TYR A 141 32.88 -9.26 26.33
CA TYR A 141 31.64 -10.05 26.31
C TYR A 141 30.66 -9.87 27.49
N HIS A 142 29.63 -9.08 27.19
CA HIS A 142 28.24 -9.20 27.63
C HIS A 142 27.99 -10.13 28.83
N ARG A 143 27.93 -9.55 30.03
CA ARG A 143 27.19 -10.12 31.14
C ARG A 143 26.08 -9.17 31.54
N THR A 144 24.86 -9.67 31.36
CA THR A 144 23.66 -9.24 32.05
C THR A 144 23.95 -9.07 33.53
N ASN A 145 23.68 -7.86 34.04
CA ASN A 145 23.87 -7.49 35.44
C ASN A 145 22.85 -8.23 36.32
N ALA A 146 23.13 -9.49 36.64
CA ALA A 146 22.45 -10.23 37.69
C ALA A 146 23.51 -10.78 38.66
N ALA A 147 23.66 -10.05 39.78
CA ALA A 147 24.39 -10.42 41.00
C ALA A 147 25.94 -10.49 40.84
N ILE A 148 26.79 -10.09 41.80
CA ILE A 148 26.74 -10.12 43.26
C ILE A 148 27.67 -8.98 43.73
N ASN A 149 27.15 -7.97 44.43
CA ASN A 149 27.96 -7.21 45.39
C ASN A 149 27.22 -7.24 46.73
N SER A 150 27.29 -8.40 47.37
CA SER A 150 26.94 -8.57 48.77
C SER A 150 28.23 -8.44 49.57
N ARG A 151 28.57 -7.22 49.99
CA ARG A 151 29.34 -7.03 51.21
C ARG A 151 29.19 -5.62 51.77
N ALA A 152 28.42 -5.59 52.85
CA ALA A 152 28.53 -4.74 54.03
C ALA A 152 28.35 -3.21 53.86
N GLY A 153 27.20 -2.74 54.36
CA GLY A 153 27.09 -1.42 54.98
C GLY A 153 25.93 -0.56 54.50
N GLY A 154 24.88 -0.46 55.33
CA GLY A 154 23.95 0.68 55.34
C GLY A 154 22.76 0.57 54.38
N GLY A 155 21.55 0.70 54.94
CA GLY A 155 20.27 0.54 54.24
C GLY A 155 20.07 1.48 53.05
N GLY A 156 19.41 0.96 52.01
CA GLY A 156 19.00 1.76 50.83
C GLY A 156 18.86 0.97 49.52
N GLY A 157 19.29 -0.30 49.46
CA GLY A 157 19.43 -1.05 48.20
C GLY A 157 18.22 -1.84 47.69
N ALA A 158 17.09 -1.88 48.40
CA ALA A 158 15.92 -2.68 48.00
C ALA A 158 15.07 -1.99 46.92
N GLY A 159 14.88 -0.67 47.00
CA GLY A 159 13.97 0.09 46.12
C GLY A 159 14.40 0.13 44.66
N TYR A 160 15.71 0.19 44.37
CA TYR A 160 16.21 0.28 42.99
C TYR A 160 16.03 -1.02 42.20
N ARG A 161 16.19 -2.18 42.86
CA ARG A 161 16.03 -3.50 42.21
C ARG A 161 14.57 -3.80 41.91
N THR A 162 13.67 -3.48 42.85
CA THR A 162 12.23 -3.64 42.65
C THR A 162 11.68 -2.68 41.59
N ASN A 163 12.15 -1.42 41.54
CA ASN A 163 11.71 -0.49 40.51
C ASN A 163 12.16 -0.94 39.11
N SER A 164 13.41 -1.39 38.95
CA SER A 164 13.87 -1.93 37.65
C SER A 164 13.12 -3.18 37.23
N ALA A 165 12.74 -4.06 38.16
CA ALA A 165 11.94 -5.25 37.86
C ALA A 165 10.49 -4.91 37.45
N LEU A 166 9.89 -3.88 38.05
CA LEU A 166 8.55 -3.41 37.70
C LEU A 166 8.55 -2.74 36.33
N ASP A 167 9.53 -1.88 36.05
CA ASP A 167 9.71 -1.24 34.74
C ASP A 167 9.96 -2.27 33.63
N GLU A 168 10.77 -3.30 33.91
CA GLU A 168 11.02 -4.42 32.98
C GLU A 168 9.74 -5.23 32.76
N SER A 169 8.97 -5.51 33.80
CA SER A 169 7.70 -6.23 33.67
C SER A 169 6.67 -5.47 32.84
N GLN A 170 6.58 -4.14 33.03
CA GLN A 170 5.67 -3.27 32.29
C GLN A 170 6.10 -3.16 30.82
N PHE A 171 7.41 -3.04 30.57
CA PHE A 171 7.97 -3.05 29.23
C PHE A 171 7.70 -4.38 28.51
N LEU A 172 7.86 -5.51 29.20
CA LEU A 172 7.59 -6.84 28.64
C LEU A 172 6.12 -7.01 28.30
N GLN A 173 5.20 -6.60 29.19
CA GLN A 173 3.76 -6.66 28.93
C GLN A 173 3.32 -5.79 27.75
N GLN A 174 3.82 -4.55 27.69
CA GLN A 174 3.54 -3.63 26.58
C GLN A 174 4.11 -4.16 25.26
N THR A 175 5.30 -4.78 25.30
CA THR A 175 5.93 -5.39 24.13
C THR A 175 5.16 -6.60 23.65
N ASN A 176 4.69 -7.44 24.57
CA ASN A 176 3.92 -8.64 24.25
C ASN A 176 2.60 -8.27 23.53
N SER A 177 1.83 -7.33 24.08
CA SER A 177 0.58 -6.88 23.44
C SER A 177 0.81 -6.20 22.08
N THR A 178 1.91 -5.44 21.95
CA THR A 178 2.27 -4.78 20.69
C THR A 178 2.70 -5.81 19.63
N LEU A 179 3.43 -6.86 20.03
CA LEU A 179 3.82 -7.95 19.14
C LEU A 179 2.60 -8.72 18.63
N ASP A 180 1.63 -9.00 19.49
CA ASP A 180 0.39 -9.69 19.09
C ASP A 180 -0.39 -8.89 18.05
N ILE A 181 -0.48 -7.57 18.22
CA ILE A 181 -1.09 -6.66 17.23
C ILE A 181 -0.34 -6.73 15.89
N TYR A 182 1.00 -6.70 15.91
CA TYR A 182 1.80 -6.82 14.68
C TYR A 182 1.71 -8.19 14.02
N ILE A 183 1.58 -9.27 14.79
CA ILE A 183 1.39 -10.62 14.27
C ILE A 183 0.02 -10.74 13.60
N ALA A 184 -1.05 -10.27 14.27
CA ALA A 184 -2.39 -10.24 13.70
C ALA A 184 -2.45 -9.39 12.42
N GLN A 185 -1.78 -8.24 12.42
CA GLN A 185 -1.64 -7.39 11.24
C GLN A 185 -0.83 -8.09 10.13
N GLY A 186 0.26 -8.76 10.48
CA GLY A 186 1.08 -9.53 9.55
C GLY A 186 0.28 -10.65 8.89
N GLN A 187 -0.54 -11.38 9.66
CA GLN A 187 -1.44 -12.40 9.14
C GLN A 187 -2.50 -11.82 8.20
N ALA A 188 -3.10 -10.68 8.55
CA ALA A 188 -4.07 -10.00 7.70
C ALA A 188 -3.45 -9.48 6.39
N ILE A 189 -2.24 -8.92 6.44
CA ILE A 189 -1.51 -8.44 5.26
C ILE A 189 -1.09 -9.62 4.37
N LEU A 190 -0.55 -10.70 4.96
CA LEU A 190 -0.15 -11.89 4.22
C LEU A 190 -1.36 -12.59 3.58
N GLY A 191 -2.50 -12.64 4.27
CA GLY A 191 -3.77 -13.09 3.71
C GLY A 191 -4.17 -12.26 2.50
N ASN A 192 -4.13 -10.93 2.63
CA ASN A 192 -4.45 -10.01 1.53
C ASN A 192 -3.47 -10.16 0.35
N LEU A 193 -2.17 -10.35 0.59
CA LEU A 193 -1.18 -10.63 -0.45
C LEU A 193 -1.42 -11.99 -1.13
N GLY A 194 -1.83 -13.00 -0.38
CA GLY A 194 -2.24 -14.31 -0.91
C GLY A 194 -3.44 -14.17 -1.85
N ASP A 195 -4.46 -13.44 -1.42
CA ASP A 195 -5.65 -13.13 -2.22
C ASP A 195 -5.31 -12.30 -3.47
N GLN A 196 -4.39 -11.33 -3.34
CA GLN A 196 -3.86 -10.56 -4.48
C GLN A 196 -3.10 -11.45 -5.47
N ARG A 197 -2.29 -12.41 -5.00
CA ARG A 197 -1.58 -13.36 -5.86
C ARG A 197 -2.55 -14.23 -6.64
N ASP A 198 -3.58 -14.76 -5.98
CA ASP A 198 -4.53 -15.64 -6.64
C ASP A 198 -5.45 -14.86 -7.59
N MET A 199 -5.73 -13.59 -7.30
CA MET A 199 -6.32 -12.67 -8.26
C MET A 199 -5.42 -12.40 -9.46
N LEU A 200 -4.12 -12.11 -9.26
CA LEU A 200 -3.17 -11.86 -10.35
C LEU A 200 -3.04 -13.08 -11.26
N LYS A 201 -3.08 -14.31 -10.72
CA LYS A 201 -3.20 -15.54 -11.52
C LYS A 201 -4.50 -15.58 -12.32
N GLY A 202 -5.62 -15.18 -11.71
CA GLY A 202 -6.92 -15.06 -12.40
C GLY A 202 -6.89 -14.04 -13.54
N THR A 203 -6.27 -12.88 -13.31
CA THR A 203 -6.05 -11.83 -14.32
C THR A 203 -5.11 -12.33 -15.41
N GLN A 204 -4.00 -12.98 -15.08
CA GLN A 204 -3.10 -13.60 -16.05
C GLN A 204 -3.83 -14.64 -16.91
N LYS A 205 -4.68 -15.47 -16.31
CA LYS A 205 -5.50 -16.44 -17.03
C LYS A 205 -6.49 -15.75 -17.98
N LYS A 206 -7.13 -14.68 -17.52
CA LYS A 206 -8.04 -13.84 -18.34
C LYS A 206 -7.32 -13.08 -19.45
N LEU A 207 -6.12 -12.57 -19.20
CA LEU A 207 -5.26 -11.91 -20.18
C LEU A 207 -4.76 -12.90 -21.21
N ARG A 208 -4.35 -14.10 -20.79
CA ARG A 208 -3.95 -15.18 -21.69
C ARG A 208 -5.13 -15.64 -22.56
N SER A 209 -6.34 -15.75 -21.98
CA SER A 209 -7.55 -16.05 -22.77
C SER A 209 -7.92 -14.89 -23.69
N ALA A 210 -7.80 -13.63 -23.25
CA ALA A 210 -8.05 -12.47 -24.09
C ALA A 210 -7.03 -12.34 -25.22
N ALA A 211 -5.75 -12.62 -24.97
CA ALA A 211 -4.72 -12.69 -25.99
C ALA A 211 -5.01 -13.81 -27.00
N ASN A 212 -5.51 -14.97 -26.54
CA ASN A 212 -5.95 -16.05 -27.42
C ASN A 212 -7.18 -15.66 -28.26
N VAL A 213 -8.15 -14.96 -27.67
CA VAL A 213 -9.35 -14.44 -28.35
C VAL A 213 -9.02 -13.28 -29.30
N LEU A 214 -8.06 -12.42 -28.96
CA LEU A 214 -7.56 -11.36 -29.83
C LEU A 214 -6.75 -11.93 -31.01
N GLY A 215 -6.02 -13.03 -30.77
CA GLY A 215 -5.38 -13.82 -31.84
C GLY A 215 -6.41 -14.38 -32.82
N LEU A 216 -7.48 -15.00 -32.31
CA LEU A 216 -8.60 -15.49 -33.12
C LEU A 216 -9.36 -14.33 -33.81
N SER A 217 -9.53 -13.19 -33.12
CA SER A 217 -10.16 -11.99 -33.68
C SER A 217 -9.36 -11.40 -34.84
N ARG A 218 -8.03 -11.56 -34.87
CA ARG A 218 -7.18 -11.12 -35.97
C ARG A 218 -7.44 -11.93 -37.23
N GLU A 219 -7.70 -13.23 -37.09
CA GLU A 219 -8.16 -14.09 -38.19
C GLU A 219 -9.56 -13.69 -38.66
N THR A 220 -10.50 -13.41 -37.75
CA THR A 220 -11.83 -12.89 -38.12
C THR A 220 -11.77 -11.52 -38.79
N ILE A 221 -10.89 -10.63 -38.33
CA ILE A 221 -10.66 -9.31 -38.95
C ILE A 221 -10.09 -9.49 -40.36
N GLN A 222 -9.10 -10.37 -40.55
CA GLN A 222 -8.58 -10.70 -41.88
C GLN A 222 -9.64 -11.36 -42.77
N PHE A 223 -10.54 -12.18 -42.21
CA PHE A 223 -11.65 -12.79 -42.95
C PHE A 223 -12.64 -11.72 -43.45
N ILE A 224 -12.94 -10.71 -42.63
CA ILE A 224 -13.80 -9.58 -43.02
C ILE A 224 -13.13 -8.75 -44.12
N GLU A 225 -11.84 -8.44 -43.97
CA GLU A 225 -11.09 -7.65 -44.96
C GLU A 225 -11.01 -8.36 -46.31
N ARG A 226 -10.81 -9.69 -46.31
CA ARG A 226 -10.78 -10.51 -47.51
C ARG A 226 -12.14 -10.56 -48.23
N ARG A 227 -13.25 -10.56 -47.48
CA ARG A 227 -14.61 -10.45 -48.05
C ARG A 227 -14.85 -9.07 -48.66
N SER A 228 -14.40 -8.01 -47.99
CA SER A 228 -14.50 -6.65 -48.53
C SER A 228 -13.71 -6.47 -49.84
N GLN A 229 -12.52 -7.09 -49.95
CA GLN A 229 -11.76 -7.11 -51.20
C GLN A 229 -12.47 -7.91 -52.31
N ALA A 230 -13.06 -9.06 -51.97
CA ALA A 230 -13.83 -9.85 -52.92
C ALA A 230 -15.05 -9.08 -53.45
N ASP A 231 -15.77 -8.35 -52.59
CA ASP A 231 -16.91 -7.51 -52.98
C ASP A 231 -16.48 -6.36 -53.92
N PHE A 232 -15.31 -5.75 -53.69
CA PHE A 232 -14.76 -4.73 -54.60
C PHE A 232 -14.43 -5.30 -55.99
N ILE A 233 -13.87 -6.52 -56.05
CA ILE A 233 -13.59 -7.23 -57.30
C ILE A 233 -14.89 -7.56 -58.04
N LEU A 234 -15.91 -8.07 -57.33
CA LEU A 234 -17.22 -8.36 -57.91
C LEU A 234 -17.89 -7.11 -58.50
N PHE A 235 -17.80 -5.98 -57.80
CA PHE A 235 -18.27 -4.70 -58.30
C PHE A 235 -17.53 -4.26 -59.59
N GLY A 236 -16.20 -4.38 -59.62
CA GLY A 236 -15.40 -4.06 -60.80
C GLY A 236 -15.73 -4.93 -62.02
N ILE A 237 -15.93 -6.23 -61.81
CA ILE A 237 -16.33 -7.16 -62.88
C ILE A 237 -17.72 -6.79 -63.42
N GLY A 238 -18.70 -6.53 -62.54
CA GLY A 238 -20.05 -6.13 -62.94
C GLY A 238 -20.09 -4.81 -63.70
N ALA A 239 -19.31 -3.82 -63.26
CA ALA A 239 -19.17 -2.54 -63.96
C ALA A 239 -18.57 -2.73 -65.37
N THR A 240 -17.52 -3.54 -65.48
CA THR A 240 -16.87 -3.83 -66.78
C THR A 240 -17.82 -4.54 -67.73
N PHE A 241 -18.55 -5.55 -67.26
CA PHE A 241 -19.54 -6.28 -68.07
C PHE A 241 -20.65 -5.36 -68.60
N THR A 242 -21.13 -4.44 -67.76
CA THR A 242 -22.14 -3.46 -68.15
C THR A 242 -21.62 -2.52 -69.24
N LEU A 243 -20.38 -2.05 -69.11
CA LEU A 243 -19.73 -1.16 -70.08
C LEU A 243 -19.51 -1.86 -71.44
N VAL A 244 -19.08 -3.13 -71.42
CA VAL A 244 -18.96 -3.97 -72.63
C VAL A 244 -20.33 -4.17 -73.29
N SER A 245 -21.39 -4.43 -72.52
CA SER A 245 -22.74 -4.59 -73.06
C SER A 245 -23.23 -3.31 -73.75
N PHE A 246 -23.00 -2.14 -73.14
CA PHE A 246 -23.29 -0.85 -73.78
C PHE A 246 -22.49 -0.64 -75.06
N TYR A 247 -21.20 -1.00 -75.08
CA TYR A 247 -20.38 -0.92 -76.29
C TYR A 247 -20.95 -1.78 -77.42
N PHE A 248 -21.37 -3.02 -77.15
CA PHE A 248 -21.96 -3.88 -78.16
C PHE A 248 -23.31 -3.36 -78.66
N ILE A 249 -24.14 -2.78 -77.80
CA ILE A 249 -25.40 -2.13 -78.21
C ILE A 249 -25.12 -0.96 -79.14
N LEU A 250 -24.19 -0.07 -78.78
CA LEU A 250 -23.83 1.08 -79.61
C LEU A 250 -23.22 0.67 -80.96
N LYS A 251 -22.44 -0.41 -81.01
CA LYS A 251 -21.86 -0.94 -82.25
C LYS A 251 -22.89 -1.64 -83.16
N PHE A 252 -23.94 -2.20 -82.59
CA PHE A 252 -24.94 -2.96 -83.35
C PHE A 252 -26.13 -2.10 -83.79
N LEU A 253 -26.46 -1.04 -83.03
CA LEU A 253 -27.55 -0.11 -83.34
C LEU A 253 -27.07 1.22 -83.95
N GLY A 254 -25.75 1.46 -84.00
CA GLY A 254 -25.10 2.62 -84.60
C GLY A 254 -24.21 2.26 -85.78
#